data_AF-A0AA38ZY02-F1
#
_entry.id   AF-A0AA38ZY02-F1
#
_cell.length_a   1.000
_cell.length_b   1.000
_cell.length_c   1.000
_cell.angle_alpha   90.00
_cell.angle_beta   90.00
_cell.angle_gamma   90.00
#
_symmetry.space_group_name_H-M   'P 1'
#
loop_
_entity.id
_entity.type
_entity.pdbx_description
1 polymer ?
#
loop_
_entity_poly.entity_id
_entity_poly.type
_entity_poly.pdbx_seq_one_letter_code
_entity_poly.pdbx_strand_id
1 'polypeptide(L)'
;MNDLITNPAQSVARQVCINLEDTLEHNKNYTISQDTQHVSYNHSYRETFKKFEAFKEVEHLRTFLALPIDQDYSYGLGCYLTSKVFYDLFPKLRYLRVFSLSGYNHLRYLNLSRTSIKWLPELISELYNLQTLILCKCCDLTRLSMPIGNLANLRHLDIIDIDKLKKMPLHMGNLVNLQTLSKFIVDKSKSSGIKELKNLLDVRGVLSILGLHNVVNAQDAMDVNLKEKCNIEELKMEWRSDFDDP
;
A
#
# COMPACT_ATOMS: atom_id res chain seq x y z
N MET A 1 17.99 -36.99 -27.45
CA MET A 1 18.97 -36.00 -27.96
C MET A 1 18.21 -34.70 -28.23
N ASN A 2 17.86 -33.95 -27.19
CA ASN A 2 17.18 -32.64 -27.28
C ASN A 2 17.57 -31.69 -26.11
N ASP A 3 18.72 -31.92 -25.47
CA ASP A 3 19.18 -31.12 -24.31
C ASP A 3 20.24 -30.06 -24.66
N LEU A 4 20.34 -29.66 -25.93
CA LEU A 4 21.46 -28.82 -26.40
C LEU A 4 21.07 -27.39 -26.78
N ILE A 5 19.85 -26.95 -26.50
CA ILE A 5 19.40 -25.57 -26.76
C ILE A 5 18.68 -24.94 -25.54
N THR A 6 18.98 -25.37 -24.31
CA THR A 6 18.77 -24.55 -23.10
C THR A 6 19.91 -23.54 -22.95
N ASN A 7 19.90 -22.68 -23.97
CA ASN A 7 20.44 -21.36 -24.21
C ASN A 7 21.52 -20.80 -23.24
N PRO A 8 22.73 -20.41 -23.71
CA PRO A 8 23.66 -19.57 -22.95
C PRO A 8 23.03 -18.26 -22.44
N ALA A 9 21.95 -17.79 -23.08
CA ALA A 9 21.10 -16.72 -22.55
C ALA A 9 20.51 -17.03 -21.16
N GLN A 10 20.13 -18.28 -20.86
CA GLN A 10 19.70 -18.68 -19.51
C GLN A 10 20.87 -18.74 -18.52
N SER A 11 22.08 -19.09 -18.97
CA SER A 11 23.29 -19.11 -18.13
C SER A 11 23.71 -17.70 -17.70
N VAL A 12 23.72 -16.74 -18.64
CA VAL A 12 23.99 -15.33 -18.36
C VAL A 12 22.83 -14.67 -17.60
N ALA A 13 21.58 -15.00 -17.94
CA ALA A 13 20.42 -14.49 -17.20
C ALA A 13 20.36 -15.03 -15.76
N ARG A 14 20.80 -16.26 -15.46
CA ARG A 14 20.81 -16.82 -14.10
C ARG A 14 21.71 -16.08 -13.11
N GLN A 15 22.68 -15.30 -13.60
CA GLN A 15 23.50 -14.43 -12.74
C GLN A 15 22.76 -13.16 -12.30
N VAL A 16 21.69 -12.77 -13.00
CA VAL A 16 21.00 -11.48 -12.82
C VAL A 16 19.50 -11.65 -12.53
N CYS A 17 18.91 -12.77 -12.96
CA CYS A 17 17.49 -13.11 -12.91
C CYS A 17 17.28 -14.46 -12.22
N ILE A 18 16.45 -14.53 -11.18
CA ILE A 18 16.17 -15.75 -10.41
C ILE A 18 14.66 -16.02 -10.31
N ASN A 19 14.25 -17.26 -10.56
CA ASN A 19 12.93 -17.76 -10.16
C ASN A 19 13.04 -18.42 -8.77
N LEU A 20 12.21 -17.98 -7.83
CA LEU A 20 12.23 -18.47 -6.46
C LEU A 20 11.82 -19.95 -6.34
N GLU A 21 10.97 -20.45 -7.23
CA GLU A 21 10.53 -21.86 -7.21
C GLU A 21 11.67 -22.81 -7.61
N ASP A 22 12.45 -22.45 -8.63
CA ASP A 22 13.65 -23.20 -9.04
C ASP A 22 14.68 -23.33 -7.89
N THR A 23 14.67 -22.37 -6.97
CA THR A 23 15.62 -22.30 -5.84
C THR A 23 15.13 -23.12 -4.63
N LEU A 24 13.80 -23.26 -4.47
CA LEU A 24 13.16 -23.96 -3.35
C LEU A 24 13.23 -25.49 -3.45
N GLU A 25 13.26 -26.04 -4.66
CA GLU A 25 13.38 -27.49 -4.89
C GLU A 25 14.73 -28.06 -4.41
N HIS A 26 15.74 -27.21 -4.20
CA HIS A 26 17.13 -27.65 -4.05
C HIS A 26 17.78 -27.33 -2.68
N ASN A 27 17.20 -26.50 -1.79
CA ASN A 27 17.84 -26.19 -0.50
C ASN A 27 16.91 -25.68 0.61
N LYS A 28 17.16 -26.13 1.85
CA LYS A 28 16.41 -25.71 3.07
C LYS A 28 16.81 -24.34 3.63
N ASN A 29 17.96 -23.78 3.22
CA ASN A 29 18.46 -22.46 3.59
C ASN A 29 19.06 -21.78 2.34
N TYR A 30 18.25 -21.09 1.56
CA TYR A 30 18.72 -20.44 0.34
C TYR A 30 18.87 -18.93 0.53
N THR A 31 19.98 -18.38 0.03
CA THR A 31 20.30 -16.95 0.02
C THR A 31 20.44 -16.52 -1.44
N ILE A 32 19.83 -15.40 -1.80
CA ILE A 32 19.89 -14.82 -3.16
C ILE A 32 21.15 -13.96 -3.25
N SER A 33 21.90 -14.12 -4.36
CA SER A 33 23.15 -13.40 -4.60
C SER A 33 22.97 -11.87 -4.61
N GLN A 34 23.99 -11.15 -4.13
CA GLN A 34 24.10 -9.68 -4.15
C GLN A 34 23.91 -9.05 -5.54
N ASP A 35 24.34 -9.75 -6.59
CA ASP A 35 24.30 -9.28 -7.98
C ASP A 35 22.92 -9.44 -8.64
N THR A 36 21.97 -10.07 -7.94
CA THR A 36 20.63 -10.33 -8.48
C THR A 36 19.86 -9.03 -8.68
N GLN A 37 19.41 -8.80 -9.92
CA GLN A 37 18.64 -7.61 -10.28
C GLN A 37 17.17 -7.93 -10.54
N HIS A 38 16.82 -9.15 -10.90
CA HIS A 38 15.44 -9.50 -11.21
C HIS A 38 15.06 -10.80 -10.50
N VAL A 39 13.95 -10.81 -9.79
CA VAL A 39 13.43 -12.00 -9.12
C VAL A 39 11.99 -12.21 -9.52
N SER A 40 11.63 -13.44 -9.86
CA SER A 40 10.25 -13.86 -10.04
C SER A 40 9.89 -15.00 -9.09
N TYR A 41 8.62 -15.19 -8.77
CA TYR A 41 8.14 -16.32 -7.97
C TYR A 41 6.70 -16.69 -8.33
N ASN A 42 6.28 -17.92 -8.07
CA ASN A 42 4.89 -18.33 -8.30
C ASN A 42 4.01 -18.02 -7.07
N HIS A 43 2.86 -17.39 -7.31
CA HIS A 43 1.93 -16.94 -6.27
C HIS A 43 1.18 -18.09 -5.56
N SER A 44 1.44 -18.39 -4.28
CA SER A 44 0.69 -19.42 -3.52
C SER A 44 -0.11 -18.88 -2.33
N TYR A 45 -1.22 -19.56 -2.00
CA TYR A 45 -2.24 -19.18 -1.00
C TYR A 45 -1.70 -18.91 0.43
N ARG A 46 -0.52 -19.40 0.78
CA ARG A 46 0.15 -19.16 2.07
C ARG A 46 1.57 -18.69 1.84
N GLU A 47 1.75 -17.41 1.63
CA GLU A 47 3.09 -16.81 1.55
C GLU A 47 3.77 -16.89 2.93
N THR A 48 4.63 -17.90 3.12
CA THR A 48 5.45 -18.00 4.32
C THR A 48 6.62 -17.05 4.20
N PHE A 49 6.72 -16.13 5.16
CA PHE A 49 7.83 -15.20 5.39
C PHE A 49 9.24 -15.80 5.18
N LYS A 50 9.42 -17.11 5.39
CA LYS A 50 10.67 -17.83 5.12
C LYS A 50 11.24 -17.55 3.72
N LYS A 51 10.39 -17.35 2.71
CA LYS A 51 10.84 -17.05 1.35
C LYS A 51 11.57 -15.70 1.23
N PHE A 52 11.21 -14.74 2.10
CA PHE A 52 11.80 -13.40 2.11
C PHE A 52 13.12 -13.32 2.89
N GLU A 53 13.43 -14.32 3.73
CA GLU A 53 14.76 -14.41 4.36
C GLU A 53 15.88 -14.61 3.34
N ALA A 54 15.56 -15.11 2.15
CA ALA A 54 16.52 -15.29 1.06
C ALA A 54 17.08 -13.97 0.52
N PHE A 55 16.39 -12.84 0.75
CA PHE A 55 16.82 -11.51 0.30
C PHE A 55 17.72 -10.81 1.33
N LYS A 56 18.34 -11.56 2.24
CA LYS A 56 19.25 -11.00 3.26
C LYS A 56 20.42 -10.23 2.63
N GLU A 57 20.94 -10.69 1.50
CA GLU A 57 22.14 -10.13 0.87
C GLU A 57 21.86 -9.29 -0.39
N VAL A 58 20.62 -9.19 -0.89
CA VAL A 58 20.36 -8.51 -2.16
C VAL A 58 20.44 -6.99 -2.02
N GLU A 59 21.29 -6.34 -2.81
CA GLU A 59 21.50 -4.88 -2.75
C GLU A 59 21.04 -4.13 -4.00
N HIS A 60 21.00 -4.80 -5.17
CA HIS A 60 20.76 -4.16 -6.47
C HIS A 60 19.48 -4.64 -7.15
N LEU A 61 18.49 -5.11 -6.38
CA LEU A 61 17.25 -5.62 -6.95
C LEU A 61 16.51 -4.51 -7.73
N ARG A 62 16.33 -4.73 -9.03
CA ARG A 62 15.62 -3.86 -9.98
C ARG A 62 14.19 -4.33 -10.23
N THR A 63 13.90 -5.62 -10.08
CA THR A 63 12.57 -6.19 -10.35
C THR A 63 12.24 -7.33 -9.40
N PHE A 64 11.03 -7.32 -8.84
CA PHE A 64 10.46 -8.41 -8.06
C PHE A 64 9.04 -8.70 -8.58
N LEU A 65 8.80 -9.91 -9.10
CA LEU A 65 7.59 -10.29 -9.83
C LEU A 65 6.95 -11.56 -9.24
N ALA A 66 5.73 -11.47 -8.73
CA ALA A 66 4.89 -12.65 -8.60
C ALA A 66 4.29 -12.97 -9.98
N LEU A 67 4.56 -14.18 -10.46
CA LEU A 67 3.94 -14.77 -11.62
C LEU A 67 2.57 -15.32 -11.22
N PRO A 68 1.52 -15.07 -12.03
CA PRO A 68 0.19 -15.60 -11.74
C PRO A 68 0.23 -17.13 -11.73
N ILE A 69 -0.33 -17.74 -10.68
CA ILE A 69 -0.69 -19.16 -10.75
C ILE A 69 -2.04 -19.26 -11.44
N ASP A 70 -2.10 -20.13 -12.43
CA ASP A 70 -3.32 -20.58 -13.06
C ASP A 70 -4.16 -21.35 -12.03
N GLN A 71 -5.12 -20.68 -11.37
CA GLN A 71 -6.18 -21.37 -10.61
C GLN A 71 -7.39 -20.49 -10.29
N ASP A 72 -8.53 -21.00 -10.77
CA ASP A 72 -9.92 -20.68 -10.52
C ASP A 72 -10.26 -19.58 -9.51
N TYR A 73 -10.89 -18.54 -10.05
CA TYR A 73 -11.62 -17.50 -9.34
C TYR A 73 -12.82 -18.09 -8.58
N SER A 74 -12.61 -18.54 -7.35
CA SER A 74 -13.70 -18.61 -6.38
C SER A 74 -13.24 -18.13 -5.01
N TYR A 75 -13.92 -17.10 -4.51
CA TYR A 75 -13.78 -16.51 -3.18
C TYR A 75 -12.48 -15.74 -2.91
N GLY A 76 -12.56 -14.41 -3.06
CA GLY A 76 -11.95 -13.33 -2.25
C GLY A 76 -10.78 -13.60 -1.29
N LEU A 77 -9.80 -14.43 -1.65
CA LEU A 77 -8.67 -14.78 -0.80
C LEU A 77 -7.48 -13.89 -1.18
N GLY A 78 -7.41 -12.75 -0.49
CA GLY A 78 -6.37 -11.74 -0.70
C GLY A 78 -4.96 -12.25 -0.44
N CYS A 79 -4.00 -11.68 -1.16
CA CYS A 79 -2.56 -11.89 -0.97
C CYS A 79 -2.15 -11.43 0.44
N TYR A 80 -1.61 -12.34 1.25
CA TYR A 80 -1.12 -12.03 2.59
C TYR A 80 0.36 -11.67 2.56
N LEU A 81 0.67 -10.42 2.19
CA LEU A 81 2.04 -9.93 2.29
C LEU A 81 2.35 -9.56 3.75
N THR A 82 3.31 -10.25 4.36
CA THR A 82 3.69 -9.95 5.75
C THR A 82 4.32 -8.56 5.87
N SER A 83 4.08 -7.84 6.97
CA SER A 83 4.68 -6.52 7.22
C SER A 83 6.22 -6.54 7.18
N LYS A 84 6.83 -7.70 7.41
CA LYS A 84 8.28 -7.89 7.31
C LYS A 84 8.83 -7.69 5.89
N VAL A 85 8.04 -7.86 4.82
CA VAL A 85 8.50 -7.54 3.45
C VAL A 85 8.84 -6.05 3.33
N PHE A 86 8.15 -5.18 4.07
CA PHE A 86 8.48 -3.75 4.11
C PHE A 86 9.70 -3.41 4.99
N TYR A 87 10.07 -4.28 5.93
CA TYR A 87 11.25 -4.07 6.77
C TYR A 87 12.51 -4.70 6.18
N ASP A 88 12.38 -5.87 5.56
CA ASP A 88 13.51 -6.64 5.05
C ASP A 88 13.80 -6.36 3.58
N LEU A 89 12.74 -6.16 2.77
CA LEU A 89 12.88 -5.89 1.35
C LEU A 89 13.05 -4.39 1.13
N PHE A 90 12.05 -3.56 1.48
CA PHE A 90 11.99 -2.15 1.04
C PHE A 90 13.24 -1.29 1.34
N PRO A 91 13.96 -1.42 2.47
CA PRO A 91 15.21 -0.67 2.68
C PRO A 91 16.32 -1.02 1.68
N LYS A 92 16.27 -2.22 1.09
CA LYS A 92 17.21 -2.76 0.10
C LYS A 92 16.74 -2.54 -1.34
N LEU A 93 15.50 -2.13 -1.54
CA LEU A 93 14.88 -1.88 -2.85
C LEU A 93 15.21 -0.49 -3.42
N ARG A 94 16.35 0.11 -3.05
CA ARG A 94 16.74 1.46 -3.51
C ARG A 94 16.86 1.58 -5.03
N TYR A 95 17.08 0.45 -5.70
CA TYR A 95 17.20 0.36 -7.16
C TYR A 95 16.00 -0.32 -7.83
N LEU A 96 14.94 -0.61 -7.06
CA LEU A 96 13.80 -1.37 -7.55
C LEU A 96 12.96 -0.49 -8.46
N ARG A 97 12.88 -0.90 -9.72
CA ARG A 97 12.08 -0.25 -10.77
C ARG A 97 10.71 -0.88 -10.92
N VAL A 98 10.58 -2.16 -10.58
CA VAL A 98 9.35 -2.93 -10.76
C VAL A 98 9.09 -3.81 -9.53
N PHE A 99 8.03 -3.51 -8.79
CA PHE A 99 7.49 -4.39 -7.75
C PHE A 99 6.08 -4.82 -8.20
N SER A 100 5.93 -6.07 -8.60
CA SER A 100 4.64 -6.61 -9.01
C SER A 100 4.36 -7.88 -8.23
N LEU A 101 3.28 -7.91 -7.46
CA LEU A 101 2.81 -9.12 -6.77
C LEU A 101 1.66 -9.78 -7.55
N SER A 102 1.37 -9.30 -8.76
CA SER A 102 0.22 -9.72 -9.55
C SER A 102 0.44 -9.69 -11.08
N GLY A 103 1.68 -9.62 -11.55
CA GLY A 103 2.01 -9.77 -12.98
C GLY A 103 1.71 -8.58 -13.91
N TYR A 104 1.24 -7.43 -13.40
CA TYR A 104 0.97 -6.24 -14.24
C TYR A 104 1.97 -5.10 -13.95
N ASN A 105 2.56 -4.53 -15.03
CA ASN A 105 3.62 -3.51 -14.99
C ASN A 105 3.22 -2.11 -14.47
N HIS A 106 2.07 -1.99 -13.82
CA HIS A 106 1.61 -0.76 -13.17
C HIS A 106 0.82 -1.16 -11.93
N LEU A 107 1.42 -1.05 -10.74
CA LEU A 107 0.71 -1.39 -9.50
C LEU A 107 -0.47 -0.42 -9.31
N ARG A 108 -1.68 -0.88 -9.64
CA ARG A 108 -2.94 -0.13 -9.47
C ARG A 108 -3.66 -0.48 -8.17
N TYR A 109 -3.30 -1.59 -7.55
CA TYR A 109 -3.97 -2.12 -6.37
C TYR A 109 -2.93 -2.61 -5.37
N LEU A 110 -2.97 -2.10 -4.14
CA LEU A 110 -2.12 -2.49 -3.04
C LEU A 110 -3.00 -2.73 -1.81
N ASN A 111 -3.05 -3.98 -1.34
CA ASN A 111 -3.78 -4.34 -0.14
C ASN A 111 -2.79 -4.77 0.95
N LEU A 112 -2.78 -4.02 2.05
CA LEU A 112 -2.00 -4.25 3.26
C LEU A 112 -2.90 -4.48 4.47
N SER A 113 -4.19 -4.76 4.26
CA SER A 113 -5.15 -4.96 5.35
C SER A 113 -4.69 -6.04 6.32
N ARG A 114 -5.06 -5.87 7.60
CA ARG A 114 -4.77 -6.83 8.70
C ARG A 114 -3.28 -7.11 8.89
N THR A 115 -2.42 -6.17 8.52
CA THR A 115 -0.98 -6.26 8.77
C THR A 115 -0.58 -5.44 10.01
N SER A 116 0.51 -5.83 10.67
CA SER A 116 1.09 -5.09 11.81
C SER A 116 2.02 -3.96 11.36
N ILE A 117 1.71 -3.29 10.24
CA ILE A 117 2.51 -2.15 9.77
C ILE A 117 2.35 -0.97 10.73
N LYS A 118 3.46 -0.34 11.11
CA LYS A 118 3.43 0.82 12.02
C LYS A 118 3.31 2.15 11.31
N TRP A 119 3.84 2.23 10.09
CA TRP A 119 3.75 3.39 9.20
C TRP A 119 3.87 2.96 7.75
N LEU A 120 3.33 3.77 6.84
CA LEU A 120 3.59 3.63 5.41
C LEU A 120 4.88 4.38 5.03
N PRO A 121 5.81 3.76 4.27
CA PRO A 121 7.01 4.43 3.80
C PRO A 121 6.69 5.49 2.73
N GLU A 122 7.59 6.46 2.56
CA GLU A 122 7.46 7.54 1.56
C GLU A 122 7.38 7.00 0.13
N LEU A 123 8.10 5.91 -0.15
CA LEU A 123 8.13 5.20 -1.43
C LEU A 123 6.75 4.79 -1.97
N ILE A 124 5.74 4.63 -1.10
CA ILE A 124 4.38 4.35 -1.58
C ILE A 124 3.87 5.46 -2.49
N SER A 125 4.30 6.69 -2.27
CA SER A 125 3.90 7.86 -3.06
C SER A 125 4.55 7.91 -4.44
N GLU A 126 5.55 7.06 -4.69
CA GLU A 126 6.16 6.86 -6.01
C GLU A 126 5.34 5.90 -6.89
N LEU A 127 4.33 5.23 -6.32
CA LEU A 127 3.40 4.37 -7.04
C LEU A 127 2.35 5.22 -7.77
N TYR A 128 2.77 6.05 -8.73
CA TYR A 128 1.92 7.05 -9.40
C TYR A 128 0.70 6.46 -10.13
N ASN A 129 0.72 5.16 -10.45
CA ASN A 129 -0.42 4.45 -11.06
C ASN A 129 -1.37 3.82 -10.04
N LEU A 130 -1.11 3.96 -8.73
CA LEU A 130 -1.90 3.32 -7.69
C LEU A 130 -3.31 3.91 -7.69
N GLN A 131 -4.31 3.04 -7.82
CA GLN A 131 -5.73 3.37 -7.82
C GLN A 131 -6.42 2.93 -6.53
N THR A 132 -5.95 1.85 -5.90
CA THR A 132 -6.54 1.29 -4.68
C THR A 132 -5.46 0.99 -3.65
N LEU A 133 -5.62 1.54 -2.45
CA LEU A 133 -4.82 1.26 -1.27
C LEU A 133 -5.74 0.82 -0.12
N ILE A 134 -5.63 -0.44 0.28
CA ILE A 134 -6.43 -1.01 1.38
C ILE A 134 -5.54 -1.23 2.59
N LEU A 135 -5.88 -0.59 3.70
CA LEU A 135 -5.14 -0.61 4.98
C LEU A 135 -6.06 -1.05 6.14
N CYS A 136 -7.26 -1.52 5.86
CA CYS A 136 -8.24 -1.82 6.89
C CYS A 136 -7.70 -2.82 7.92
N LYS A 137 -8.05 -2.62 9.20
CA LYS A 137 -7.60 -3.46 10.32
C LYS A 137 -6.07 -3.53 10.50
N CYS A 138 -5.33 -2.53 10.05
CA CYS A 138 -3.93 -2.35 10.43
C CYS A 138 -3.83 -1.72 11.82
N CYS A 139 -4.10 -2.50 12.87
CA CYS A 139 -4.25 -2.01 14.24
C CYS A 139 -3.00 -1.30 14.81
N ASP A 140 -1.82 -1.52 14.21
CA ASP A 140 -0.56 -0.88 14.61
C ASP A 140 -0.21 0.37 13.82
N LEU A 141 -0.99 0.73 12.79
CA LEU A 141 -0.67 1.84 11.90
C LEU A 141 -0.90 3.19 12.61
N THR A 142 0.18 3.92 12.81
CA THR A 142 0.17 5.22 13.52
C THR A 142 0.21 6.43 12.60
N ARG A 143 0.74 6.25 11.38
CA ARG A 143 0.89 7.32 10.38
C ARG A 143 0.75 6.77 8.97
N LEU A 144 0.08 7.53 8.12
CA LEU A 144 0.18 7.38 6.68
C LEU A 144 1.47 8.04 6.18
N SER A 145 1.80 7.77 4.91
CA SER A 145 2.94 8.39 4.23
C SER A 145 2.66 9.88 4.03
N MET A 146 3.62 10.76 4.36
CA MET A 146 3.44 12.21 4.18
C MET A 146 3.17 12.61 2.71
N PRO A 147 3.88 12.07 1.71
CA PRO A 147 3.62 12.37 0.30
C PRO A 147 2.42 11.63 -0.31
N ILE A 148 1.50 11.03 0.48
CA ILE A 148 0.38 10.27 -0.10
C ILE A 148 -0.47 11.10 -1.06
N GLY A 149 -0.56 12.42 -0.86
CA GLY A 149 -1.24 13.35 -1.76
C GLY A 149 -0.68 13.40 -3.19
N ASN A 150 0.49 12.81 -3.43
CA ASN A 150 1.09 12.68 -4.77
C ASN A 150 0.46 11.54 -5.59
N LEU A 151 -0.35 10.67 -4.97
CA LEU A 151 -1.05 9.58 -5.64
C LEU A 151 -2.25 10.09 -6.44
N ALA A 152 -2.01 10.89 -7.47
CA ALA A 152 -3.06 11.57 -8.25
C ALA A 152 -4.09 10.61 -8.88
N ASN A 153 -3.71 9.35 -9.12
CA ASN A 153 -4.59 8.31 -9.66
C ASN A 153 -5.35 7.51 -8.60
N LEU A 154 -5.16 7.80 -7.30
CA LEU A 154 -5.80 7.06 -6.22
C LEU A 154 -7.30 7.32 -6.21
N ARG A 155 -8.07 6.23 -6.25
CA ARG A 155 -9.53 6.21 -6.23
C ARG A 155 -10.08 5.63 -4.93
N HIS A 156 -9.37 4.70 -4.32
CA HIS A 156 -9.84 4.02 -3.11
C HIS A 156 -8.74 4.01 -2.06
N LEU A 157 -9.01 4.68 -0.93
CA LEU A 157 -8.21 4.61 0.28
C LEU A 157 -9.08 4.08 1.42
N ASP A 158 -8.86 2.82 1.80
CA ASP A 158 -9.58 2.21 2.90
C ASP A 158 -8.71 2.14 4.16
N ILE A 159 -9.10 2.91 5.18
CA ILE A 159 -8.46 2.98 6.50
C ILE A 159 -9.43 2.65 7.65
N ILE A 160 -10.39 1.75 7.41
CA ILE A 160 -11.31 1.23 8.44
C ILE A 160 -10.57 0.50 9.56
N ASP A 161 -11.06 0.61 10.80
CA ASP A 161 -10.53 -0.09 11.98
C ASP A 161 -9.03 0.15 12.23
N ILE A 162 -8.59 1.39 12.02
CA ILE A 162 -7.23 1.86 12.37
C ILE A 162 -7.32 2.86 13.52
N ASP A 163 -7.26 2.33 14.75
CA ASP A 163 -7.47 3.13 15.97
C ASP A 163 -6.25 3.99 16.33
N LYS A 164 -5.04 3.52 15.99
CA LYS A 164 -3.79 4.22 16.32
C LYS A 164 -3.43 5.35 15.36
N LEU A 165 -4.16 5.50 14.25
CA LEU A 165 -3.93 6.59 13.30
C LEU A 165 -4.47 7.90 13.90
N LYS A 166 -3.58 8.85 14.18
CA LYS A 166 -3.94 10.09 14.89
C LYS A 166 -4.14 11.31 13.99
N LYS A 167 -3.67 11.28 12.74
CA LYS A 167 -3.73 12.45 11.84
C LYS A 167 -3.74 12.01 10.38
N MET A 168 -4.34 12.85 9.54
CA MET A 168 -4.22 12.73 8.09
C MET A 168 -2.89 13.34 7.61
N PRO A 169 -2.27 12.79 6.57
CA PRO A 169 -1.10 13.40 5.94
C PRO A 169 -1.48 14.72 5.24
N LEU A 170 -0.46 15.50 4.88
CA LEU A 170 -0.64 16.73 4.12
C LEU A 170 -1.19 16.45 2.72
N HIS A 171 -1.90 17.43 2.15
CA HIS A 171 -2.32 17.43 0.75
C HIS A 171 -3.28 16.28 0.38
N MET A 172 -4.10 15.82 1.33
CA MET A 172 -5.18 14.89 1.04
C MET A 172 -6.12 15.42 -0.04
N GLY A 173 -6.35 16.74 -0.09
CA GLY A 173 -7.13 17.42 -1.12
C GLY A 173 -6.53 17.39 -2.53
N ASN A 174 -5.31 16.89 -2.71
CA ASN A 174 -4.73 16.65 -4.04
C ASN A 174 -5.24 15.34 -4.66
N LEU A 175 -5.86 14.46 -3.87
CA LEU A 175 -6.44 13.19 -4.33
C LEU A 175 -7.80 13.44 -4.99
N VAL A 176 -7.84 14.27 -6.03
CA VAL A 176 -9.08 14.74 -6.67
C VAL A 176 -9.93 13.61 -7.28
N ASN A 177 -9.29 12.47 -7.62
CA ASN A 177 -9.95 11.28 -8.15
C ASN A 177 -10.43 10.30 -7.05
N LEU A 178 -10.31 10.67 -5.77
CA LEU A 178 -10.65 9.80 -4.65
C LEU A 178 -12.17 9.61 -4.55
N GLN A 179 -12.59 8.36 -4.69
CA GLN A 179 -13.98 7.93 -4.63
C GLN A 179 -14.29 7.30 -3.28
N THR A 180 -13.37 6.52 -2.70
CA THR A 180 -13.57 5.89 -1.40
C THR A 180 -12.56 6.44 -0.40
N LEU A 181 -13.07 7.02 0.68
CA LEU A 181 -12.33 7.45 1.86
C LEU A 181 -13.17 7.11 3.08
N SER A 182 -12.82 6.01 3.77
CA SER A 182 -13.66 5.48 4.84
C SER A 182 -13.57 6.27 6.16
N LYS A 183 -12.43 6.91 6.43
CA LYS A 183 -12.20 7.71 7.65
C LYS A 183 -11.37 8.94 7.31
N PHE A 184 -11.72 10.09 7.86
CA PHE A 184 -10.94 11.32 7.80
C PHE A 184 -10.77 11.86 9.22
N ILE A 185 -9.56 12.27 9.57
CA ILE A 185 -9.23 12.72 10.93
C ILE A 185 -8.86 14.20 10.90
N VAL A 186 -9.70 15.00 11.55
CA VAL A 186 -9.48 16.44 11.73
C VAL A 186 -8.61 16.65 12.97
N ASP A 187 -7.48 17.32 12.79
CA ASP A 187 -6.56 17.69 13.86
C ASP A 187 -6.41 19.22 13.93
N LYS A 188 -5.97 19.76 15.08
CA LYS A 188 -5.75 21.21 15.27
C LYS A 188 -4.62 21.74 14.36
N SER A 189 -3.75 20.87 13.84
CA SER A 189 -2.68 21.27 12.95
C SER A 189 -3.19 21.65 11.55
N LYS A 190 -2.53 22.62 10.91
CA LYS A 190 -2.82 23.03 9.52
C LYS A 190 -2.75 21.87 8.53
N SER A 191 -2.06 20.79 8.86
CA SER A 191 -1.83 19.65 7.98
C SER A 191 -3.01 18.71 7.80
N SER A 192 -4.00 18.72 8.70
CA SER A 192 -5.17 17.83 8.65
C SER A 192 -6.47 18.61 8.89
N GLY A 193 -6.51 19.86 8.40
CA GLY A 193 -7.69 20.69 8.51
C GLY A 193 -8.83 20.16 7.64
N ILE A 194 -10.07 20.41 8.06
CA ILE A 194 -11.28 19.95 7.35
C ILE A 194 -11.32 20.44 5.89
N LYS A 195 -10.67 21.57 5.56
CA LYS A 195 -10.55 22.11 4.19
C LYS A 195 -10.00 21.15 3.17
N GLU A 196 -9.15 20.19 3.57
CA GLU A 196 -8.59 19.19 2.65
C GLU A 196 -9.71 18.36 1.98
N LEU A 197 -10.87 18.21 2.63
CA LEU A 197 -12.04 17.53 2.06
C LEU A 197 -12.74 18.33 0.95
N LYS A 198 -12.48 19.63 0.83
CA LYS A 198 -13.14 20.51 -0.16
C LYS A 198 -12.98 19.97 -1.58
N ASN A 199 -11.76 19.59 -1.94
CA ASN A 199 -11.40 19.15 -3.30
C ASN A 199 -11.77 17.70 -3.60
N LEU A 200 -12.23 16.94 -2.59
CA LEU A 200 -12.62 15.54 -2.74
C LEU A 200 -14.08 15.45 -3.16
N LEU A 201 -14.36 15.73 -4.43
CA LEU A 201 -15.73 15.88 -4.95
C LEU A 201 -16.43 14.54 -5.21
N ASP A 202 -15.68 13.51 -5.61
CA ASP A 202 -16.22 12.22 -6.04
C ASP A 202 -16.36 11.18 -4.92
N VAL A 203 -16.11 11.59 -3.67
CA VAL A 203 -16.21 10.73 -2.49
C VAL A 203 -17.63 10.20 -2.36
N ARG A 204 -17.74 8.89 -2.15
CA ARG A 204 -18.99 8.14 -2.13
C ARG A 204 -19.02 7.07 -1.04
N GLY A 205 -20.22 6.59 -0.75
CA GLY A 205 -20.46 5.54 0.24
C GLY A 205 -20.35 6.06 1.67
N VAL A 206 -19.66 5.33 2.54
CA VAL A 206 -19.52 5.68 3.97
C VAL A 206 -18.29 6.56 4.19
N LEU A 207 -18.49 7.73 4.80
CA LEU A 207 -17.43 8.63 5.26
C LEU A 207 -17.57 8.85 6.76
N SER A 208 -16.56 8.47 7.55
CA SER A 208 -16.43 8.87 8.95
C SER A 208 -15.48 10.07 9.09
N ILE A 209 -15.92 11.12 9.77
CA ILE A 209 -15.09 12.29 10.11
C ILE A 209 -14.90 12.33 11.62
N LEU A 210 -13.69 12.03 12.07
CA LEU A 210 -13.29 12.05 13.47
C LEU A 210 -12.58 13.35 13.83
N GLY A 211 -12.85 13.87 15.03
CA GLY A 211 -12.13 15.02 15.57
C GLY A 211 -12.75 16.36 15.22
N LEU A 212 -14.07 16.39 14.96
CA LEU A 212 -14.78 17.62 14.55
C LEU A 212 -14.69 18.79 15.55
N HIS A 213 -14.45 18.52 16.84
CA HIS A 213 -14.18 19.57 17.85
C HIS A 213 -12.91 20.39 17.54
N ASN A 214 -12.02 19.91 16.66
CA ASN A 214 -10.83 20.64 16.25
C ASN A 214 -11.10 21.66 15.13
N VAL A 215 -12.33 21.72 14.59
CA VAL A 215 -12.71 22.71 13.59
C VAL A 215 -12.94 24.06 14.28
N VAL A 216 -11.93 24.94 14.22
CA VAL A 216 -11.98 26.26 14.87
C VAL A 216 -12.76 27.29 14.04
N ASN A 217 -12.66 27.23 12.71
CA ASN A 217 -13.30 28.19 11.81
C ASN A 217 -14.53 27.57 11.14
N ALA A 218 -15.72 28.08 11.45
CA ALA A 218 -16.97 27.63 10.84
C ALA A 218 -16.99 27.80 9.31
N GLN A 219 -16.31 28.82 8.77
CA GLN A 219 -16.20 29.02 7.33
C GLN A 219 -15.48 27.84 6.65
N ASP A 220 -14.51 27.23 7.32
CA ASP A 220 -13.78 26.08 6.77
C ASP A 220 -14.69 24.86 6.58
N ALA A 221 -15.64 24.66 7.50
CA ALA A 221 -16.65 23.61 7.37
C ALA A 221 -17.70 23.93 6.30
N MET A 222 -18.11 25.20 6.20
CA MET A 222 -19.01 25.67 5.14
C MET A 222 -18.40 25.48 3.75
N ASP A 223 -17.12 25.82 3.59
CA ASP A 223 -16.37 25.71 2.33
C ASP A 223 -16.23 24.28 1.83
N VAL A 224 -16.23 23.28 2.73
CA VAL A 224 -16.16 21.86 2.37
C VAL A 224 -17.48 21.38 1.78
N ASN A 225 -18.59 22.00 2.19
CA ASN A 225 -19.93 21.76 1.70
C ASN A 225 -20.27 20.26 1.58
N LEU A 226 -20.19 19.54 2.71
CA LEU A 226 -20.51 18.11 2.78
C LEU A 226 -21.91 17.78 2.26
N LYS A 227 -22.84 18.76 2.28
CA LYS A 227 -24.20 18.63 1.75
C LYS A 227 -24.23 18.44 0.23
N GLU A 228 -23.29 19.04 -0.51
CA GLU A 228 -23.22 18.91 -1.97
C GLU A 228 -22.54 17.61 -2.43
N LYS A 229 -21.90 16.87 -1.52
CA LYS A 229 -21.29 15.57 -1.80
C LYS A 229 -22.37 14.47 -1.80
N CYS A 230 -23.26 14.53 -2.78
CA CYS A 230 -24.48 13.71 -2.88
C CYS A 230 -24.24 12.19 -3.00
N ASN A 231 -23.02 11.76 -3.34
CA ASN A 231 -22.68 10.35 -3.44
C ASN A 231 -22.31 9.72 -2.07
N ILE A 232 -22.22 10.51 -1.00
CA ILE A 232 -22.04 10.00 0.36
C ILE A 232 -23.38 9.42 0.82
N GLU A 233 -23.39 8.11 1.06
CA GLU A 233 -24.56 7.34 1.49
C GLU A 233 -24.72 7.39 3.01
N GLU A 234 -23.61 7.41 3.75
CA GLU A 234 -23.59 7.49 5.20
C GLU A 234 -22.46 8.42 5.66
N LEU A 235 -22.81 9.43 6.46
CA LEU A 235 -21.86 10.35 7.07
C LEU A 235 -21.83 10.16 8.58
N LYS A 236 -20.71 9.68 9.11
CA LYS A 236 -20.48 9.56 10.54
C LYS A 236 -19.70 10.77 11.03
N MET A 237 -20.24 11.46 12.01
CA MET A 237 -19.60 12.59 12.66
C MET A 237 -19.16 12.15 14.05
N GLU A 238 -17.86 12.15 14.31
CA GLU A 238 -17.27 11.58 15.50
C GLU A 238 -16.41 12.61 16.25
N TRP A 239 -16.51 12.58 17.57
CA TRP A 239 -15.71 13.37 18.50
C TRP A 239 -14.72 12.47 19.21
N ARG A 240 -13.52 12.98 19.52
CA ARG A 240 -12.61 12.25 20.40
C ARG A 240 -13.12 12.38 21.83
N SER A 241 -12.99 11.30 22.59
CA SER A 241 -13.16 11.27 24.04
C SER A 241 -12.13 12.13 24.77
N ASP A 242 -11.01 12.38 24.10
CA ASP A 242 -9.85 13.08 24.64
C ASP A 242 -10.08 14.58 24.43
N PHE A 243 -11.04 15.13 25.17
CA PHE A 243 -11.05 16.57 25.40
C PHE A 243 -9.80 16.85 26.21
N ASP A 244 -8.73 17.29 25.55
CA ASP A 244 -7.64 17.97 26.25
C ASP A 244 -8.29 19.20 26.91
N ASP A 245 -8.73 19.03 28.17
CA ASP A 245 -9.02 20.14 29.07
C ASP A 245 -7.72 20.95 29.18
N PRO A 246 -7.79 22.29 28.99
CA PRO A 246 -6.63 23.16 29.01
C PRO A 246 -5.87 23.18 30.34
#